data_AF-A0A538SR22-F1
#
_entry.id   AF-A0A538SR22-F1
#
_cell.length_a   1.000
_cell.length_b   1.000
_cell.length_c   1.000
_cell.angle_alpha   90.00
_cell.angle_beta   90.00
_cell.angle_gamma   90.00
#
_symmetry.space_group_name_H-M   'P 1'
#
loop_
_entity.id
_entity.type
_entity.pdbx_description
1 polymer ?
#
loop_
_entity_poly.entity_id
_entity_poly.type
_entity_poly.pdbx_seq_one_letter_code
_entity_poly.pdbx_strand_id
1 'polypeptide(L)'
;MKAKSGMGSAGDTKSSAGEDSRAARELTAVENVDLCSGCVKCCTYITVEIDAPRAAWEYDQWIWALHHRGVNLYVEKPERWFLHFETVCNRLSTEGRCSIYGRHPVLCRDYDPRTCERRLPLGDVRAWFHDADELERWLQAERPRHWERLTEYRREGSAAPAEQRAAPPPTALLTIASLEPRPTERTRSNGTSR
;
A
#
# COMPACT_ATOMS: atom_id res chain seq x y z
N MET A 1 -16.78 -56.90 -31.23
CA MET A 1 -15.95 -56.61 -30.04
C MET A 1 -15.31 -55.24 -30.27
N LYS A 2 -15.86 -54.15 -29.71
CA LYS A 2 -15.29 -52.80 -29.84
C LYS A 2 -14.90 -52.30 -28.45
N ALA A 3 -13.61 -51.99 -28.30
CA ALA A 3 -13.01 -51.44 -27.10
C ALA A 3 -13.59 -50.06 -26.78
N LYS A 4 -13.93 -49.83 -25.50
CA LYS A 4 -14.15 -48.48 -24.96
C LYS A 4 -12.88 -48.05 -24.24
N SER A 5 -12.23 -47.04 -24.82
CA SER A 5 -11.14 -46.29 -24.20
C SER A 5 -11.69 -45.43 -23.07
N GLY A 6 -11.15 -45.59 -21.87
CA GLY A 6 -11.42 -44.72 -20.73
C GLY A 6 -10.52 -43.49 -20.81
N MET A 7 -11.12 -42.30 -20.93
CA MET A 7 -10.43 -41.03 -20.81
C MET A 7 -10.46 -40.64 -19.32
N GLY A 8 -9.29 -40.69 -18.66
CA GLY A 8 -9.11 -40.17 -17.31
C GLY A 8 -9.18 -38.64 -17.32
N SER A 9 -10.08 -38.07 -16.53
CA SER A 9 -10.20 -36.64 -16.29
C SER A 9 -9.02 -36.18 -15.44
N ALA A 10 -8.20 -35.26 -15.96
CA ALA A 10 -7.21 -34.55 -15.18
C ALA A 10 -7.96 -33.67 -14.15
N GLY A 11 -7.48 -33.70 -12.91
CA GLY A 11 -8.18 -33.17 -11.75
C GLY A 11 -8.20 -31.65 -11.71
N ASP A 12 -9.37 -31.13 -11.38
CA ASP A 12 -9.58 -29.77 -10.94
C ASP A 12 -8.91 -29.56 -9.58
N THR A 13 -7.75 -28.91 -9.55
CA THR A 13 -7.16 -28.39 -8.31
C THR A 13 -7.98 -27.20 -7.82
N LYS A 14 -9.04 -27.52 -7.07
CA LYS A 14 -9.85 -26.55 -6.32
C LYS A 14 -8.99 -26.01 -5.17
N SER A 15 -8.69 -24.72 -5.22
CA SER A 15 -7.90 -23.97 -4.24
C SER A 15 -8.50 -24.07 -2.82
N SER A 16 -7.77 -24.72 -1.90
CA SER A 16 -8.10 -24.99 -0.49
C SER A 16 -7.92 -23.77 0.44
N ALA A 17 -8.29 -22.57 -0.01
CA ALA A 17 -8.00 -21.32 0.70
C ALA A 17 -8.66 -21.19 2.10
N GLY A 18 -9.46 -22.17 2.53
CA GLY A 18 -10.14 -22.18 3.84
C GLY A 18 -9.77 -23.32 4.79
N GLU A 19 -8.79 -24.17 4.47
CA GLU A 19 -8.54 -25.41 5.26
C GLU A 19 -7.24 -25.39 6.09
N ASP A 20 -6.31 -24.48 5.80
CA ASP A 20 -5.00 -24.46 6.44
C ASP A 20 -4.97 -23.55 7.67
N SER A 21 -5.01 -24.16 8.86
CA SER A 21 -5.01 -23.47 10.16
C SER A 21 -3.62 -23.24 10.77
N ARG A 22 -2.55 -23.66 10.08
CA ARG A 22 -1.16 -23.44 10.53
C ARG A 22 -0.85 -21.95 10.64
N ALA A 23 0.06 -21.57 11.54
CA ALA A 23 0.55 -20.19 11.59
C ALA A 23 1.33 -19.83 10.31
N ALA A 24 1.34 -18.56 9.90
CA ALA A 24 2.05 -18.10 8.69
C ALA A 24 3.53 -18.52 8.65
N ARG A 25 4.20 -18.49 9.80
CA ARG A 25 5.60 -18.91 9.98
C ARG A 25 5.87 -20.39 9.69
N GLU A 26 4.83 -21.22 9.65
CA GLU A 26 4.92 -22.66 9.38
C GLU A 26 4.87 -22.97 7.88
N LEU A 27 4.54 -21.98 7.04
CA LEU A 27 4.63 -22.10 5.59
C LEU A 27 6.09 -22.22 5.16
N THR A 28 6.38 -23.21 4.33
CA THR A 28 7.70 -23.38 3.72
C THR A 28 7.98 -22.24 2.74
N ALA A 29 9.26 -22.07 2.38
CA ALA A 29 9.67 -21.10 1.37
C ALA A 29 8.97 -21.33 0.01
N VAL A 30 8.79 -22.61 -0.38
CA VAL A 30 8.13 -22.99 -1.63
C VAL A 30 6.64 -22.62 -1.59
N GLU A 31 5.92 -22.98 -0.52
CA GLU A 31 4.51 -22.60 -0.36
C GLU A 31 4.33 -21.07 -0.40
N ASN A 32 5.21 -20.31 0.26
CA ASN A 32 5.17 -18.85 0.21
C ASN A 32 5.39 -18.29 -1.21
N VAL A 33 6.36 -18.85 -1.95
CA VAL A 33 6.63 -18.43 -3.34
C VAL A 33 5.44 -18.75 -4.25
N ASP A 34 4.86 -19.93 -4.12
CA ASP A 34 3.69 -20.34 -4.93
C ASP A 34 2.47 -19.47 -4.61
N LEU A 35 2.25 -19.19 -3.31
CA LEU A 35 1.18 -18.31 -2.88
C LEU A 35 1.36 -16.88 -3.39
N CYS A 36 2.58 -16.40 -3.59
CA CYS A 36 2.88 -15.04 -4.06
C CYS A 36 3.16 -14.94 -5.56
N SER A 37 3.24 -16.07 -6.28
CA SER A 37 3.63 -16.12 -7.69
C SER A 37 2.82 -15.16 -8.56
N GLY A 38 3.53 -14.42 -9.42
CA GLY A 38 2.95 -13.43 -10.34
C GLY A 38 2.38 -12.16 -9.68
N CYS A 39 2.54 -11.96 -8.37
CA CYS A 39 2.05 -10.78 -7.67
C CYS A 39 3.17 -10.05 -6.92
N VAL A 40 3.16 -8.72 -7.03
CA VAL A 40 4.11 -7.84 -6.36
C VAL A 40 3.44 -6.81 -5.43
N LYS A 41 2.12 -6.91 -5.26
CA LYS A 41 1.28 -5.85 -4.69
C LYS A 41 1.70 -5.45 -3.27
N CYS A 42 2.02 -6.40 -2.39
CA CYS A 42 2.52 -6.12 -1.04
C CYS A 42 3.91 -5.45 -1.00
N CYS A 43 4.61 -5.36 -2.13
CA CYS A 43 5.89 -4.68 -2.28
C CYS A 43 5.75 -3.31 -2.98
N THR A 44 4.53 -2.86 -3.30
CA THR A 44 4.28 -1.57 -3.97
C THR A 44 3.65 -0.51 -3.08
N TYR A 45 3.45 -0.82 -1.79
CA TYR A 45 3.00 0.13 -0.80
C TYR A 45 3.46 -0.28 0.59
N ILE A 46 3.32 0.64 1.56
CA ILE A 46 3.35 0.31 2.98
C ILE A 46 2.08 0.84 3.65
N THR A 47 1.65 0.14 4.69
CA THR A 47 0.54 0.56 5.55
C THR A 47 1.03 0.49 6.99
N VAL A 48 0.77 1.54 7.76
CA VAL A 48 1.10 1.61 9.19
C VAL A 48 -0.15 2.05 9.94
N GLU A 49 -0.51 1.31 10.98
CA GLU A 49 -1.56 1.74 11.90
C GLU A 49 -1.09 2.97 12.68
N ILE A 50 -1.97 3.97 12.78
CA ILE A 50 -1.74 5.20 13.52
C ILE A 50 -2.84 5.38 14.56
N ASP A 51 -2.57 6.18 15.59
CA ASP A 51 -3.59 6.57 16.53
C ASP A 51 -4.67 7.43 15.84
N ALA A 52 -5.93 7.24 16.25
CA ALA A 52 -7.02 8.07 15.78
C ALA A 52 -6.78 9.55 16.17
N PRO A 53 -6.95 10.51 15.25
CA PRO A 53 -6.75 11.93 15.57
C PRO A 53 -7.82 12.41 16.56
N ARG A 54 -7.40 13.04 17.66
CA ARG A 54 -8.27 13.49 18.76
C ARG A 54 -8.34 15.01 18.87
N ALA A 55 -7.24 15.69 18.56
CA ALA A 55 -7.11 17.13 18.60
C ALA A 55 -7.19 17.77 17.19
N ALA A 56 -7.56 19.05 17.14
CA ALA A 56 -7.70 19.78 15.89
C ALA A 56 -6.39 19.84 15.08
N TRP A 57 -5.27 20.09 15.76
CA TRP A 57 -3.95 20.13 15.12
C TRP A 57 -3.55 18.77 14.52
N GLU A 58 -4.00 17.64 15.10
CA GLU A 58 -3.73 16.31 14.55
C GLU A 58 -4.50 16.08 13.24
N TYR A 59 -5.74 16.55 13.12
CA TYR A 59 -6.44 16.53 11.84
C TYR A 59 -5.76 17.43 10.82
N ASP A 60 -5.33 18.62 11.23
CA ASP A 60 -4.63 19.56 10.34
C ASP A 60 -3.29 18.99 9.84
N GLN A 61 -2.56 18.27 10.70
CA GLN A 61 -1.32 17.56 10.33
C GLN A 61 -1.58 16.53 9.22
N TRP A 62 -2.71 15.82 9.29
CA TRP A 62 -3.03 14.76 8.36
C TRP A 62 -3.56 15.30 7.05
N ILE A 63 -4.28 16.42 7.10
CA ILE A 63 -4.66 17.19 5.91
C ILE A 63 -3.40 17.69 5.20
N TRP A 64 -2.42 18.23 5.93
CA TRP A 64 -1.11 18.56 5.35
C TRP A 64 -0.40 17.35 4.73
N ALA A 65 -0.40 16.19 5.40
CA ALA A 65 0.23 14.98 4.89
C ALA A 65 -0.43 14.52 3.57
N LEU A 66 -1.76 14.55 3.48
CA LEU A 66 -2.55 14.18 2.29
C LEU A 66 -2.35 15.12 1.09
N HIS A 67 -1.68 16.26 1.25
CA HIS A 67 -1.25 17.09 0.10
C HIS A 67 -0.01 16.52 -0.63
N HIS A 68 0.61 15.45 -0.11
CA HIS A 68 1.78 14.82 -0.73
C HIS A 68 1.36 13.62 -1.58
N ARG A 69 2.01 13.46 -2.75
CA ARG A 69 1.70 12.37 -3.68
C ARG A 69 1.92 11.00 -3.03
N GLY A 70 0.97 10.10 -3.25
CA GLY A 70 1.03 8.72 -2.78
C GLY A 70 0.84 8.57 -1.27
N VAL A 71 0.38 9.62 -0.56
CA VAL A 71 -0.02 9.53 0.84
C VAL A 71 -1.53 9.42 0.90
N ASN A 72 -2.02 8.31 1.44
CA ASN A 72 -3.43 8.05 1.65
C ASN A 72 -3.68 7.76 3.14
N LEU A 73 -4.89 8.02 3.62
CA LEU A 73 -5.35 7.60 4.95
C LEU A 73 -6.58 6.72 4.79
N TYR A 74 -6.74 5.72 5.65
CA TYR A 74 -8.00 4.96 5.67
C TYR A 74 -8.37 4.53 7.09
N VAL A 75 -9.65 4.27 7.28
CA VAL A 75 -10.26 3.91 8.57
C VAL A 75 -10.95 2.57 8.43
N GLU A 76 -10.62 1.61 9.28
CA GLU A 76 -11.33 0.33 9.41
C GLU A 76 -12.21 0.32 10.66
N LYS A 77 -13.27 -0.51 10.66
CA LYS A 77 -14.05 -0.76 11.88
C LYS A 77 -13.22 -1.53 12.92
N PRO A 78 -13.42 -1.29 14.24
CA PRO A 78 -14.39 -0.34 14.81
C PRO A 78 -13.97 1.13 14.69
N GLU A 79 -12.68 1.45 14.80
CA GLU A 79 -12.14 2.81 14.58
C GLU A 79 -10.60 2.77 14.50
N ARG A 80 -10.04 1.99 13.57
CA ARG A 80 -8.59 1.85 13.40
C ARG A 80 -8.14 2.71 12.22
N TRP A 81 -7.14 3.56 12.45
CA TRP A 81 -6.64 4.47 11.45
C TRP A 81 -5.33 3.95 10.87
N PHE A 82 -5.17 4.14 9.57
CA PHE A 82 -4.02 3.66 8.85
C PHE A 82 -3.48 4.73 7.91
N LEU A 83 -2.17 4.87 7.93
CA LEU A 83 -1.39 5.63 6.97
C LEU A 83 -0.88 4.70 5.89
N HIS A 84 -1.19 5.03 4.64
CA HIS A 84 -0.85 4.24 3.48
C HIS A 84 0.03 5.04 2.53
N PHE A 85 1.19 4.51 2.20
CA PHE A 85 2.10 5.11 1.24
C PHE A 85 2.21 4.25 0.00
N GLU A 86 1.87 4.81 -1.16
CA GLU A 86 2.12 4.20 -2.47
C GLU A 86 3.61 4.35 -2.82
N THR A 87 4.39 3.32 -2.47
CA THR A 87 5.84 3.33 -2.64
C THR A 87 6.40 1.94 -2.89
N VAL A 88 7.27 1.84 -3.90
CA VAL A 88 7.86 0.56 -4.32
C VAL A 88 9.05 0.20 -3.42
N CYS A 89 9.03 -1.01 -2.88
CA CYS A 89 10.12 -1.57 -2.11
C CYS A 89 11.39 -1.67 -2.97
N ASN A 90 12.49 -1.05 -2.51
CA ASN A 90 13.79 -1.08 -3.19
C ASN A 90 14.42 -2.48 -3.30
N ARG A 91 13.82 -3.51 -2.68
CA ARG A 91 14.25 -4.90 -2.80
C ARG A 91 13.43 -5.70 -3.81
N LEU A 92 12.38 -5.13 -4.39
CA LEU A 92 11.63 -5.75 -5.47
C LEU A 92 12.47 -5.74 -6.75
N SER A 93 12.82 -6.92 -7.24
CA SER A 93 13.56 -7.07 -8.51
C SER A 93 12.62 -6.89 -9.71
N THR A 94 13.22 -6.68 -10.88
CA THR A 94 12.50 -6.63 -12.18
C THR A 94 11.81 -7.94 -12.55
N GLU A 95 12.18 -9.04 -11.91
CA GLU A 95 11.54 -10.36 -12.07
C GLU A 95 10.34 -10.55 -11.15
N GLY A 96 9.94 -9.51 -10.40
CA GLY A 96 8.81 -9.58 -9.46
C GLY A 96 9.09 -10.40 -8.20
N ARG A 97 10.37 -10.56 -7.83
CA ARG A 97 10.80 -11.32 -6.64
C ARG A 97 11.61 -10.44 -5.69
N CYS A 98 11.54 -10.73 -4.40
CA CYS A 98 12.37 -10.05 -3.41
C CYS A 98 13.85 -10.46 -3.56
N SER A 99 14.74 -9.49 -3.69
CA SER A 99 16.19 -9.68 -3.87
C SER A 99 16.94 -10.09 -2.59
N ILE A 100 16.29 -10.05 -1.42
CA ILE A 100 16.91 -10.35 -0.12
C ILE A 100 16.29 -11.58 0.55
N TYR A 101 15.93 -12.60 -0.24
CA TYR A 101 15.32 -13.83 0.27
C TYR A 101 16.16 -14.47 1.39
N GLY A 102 15.52 -14.86 2.50
CA GLY A 102 16.21 -15.36 3.71
C GLY A 102 16.73 -14.27 4.65
N ARG A 103 16.80 -13.00 4.22
CA ARG A 103 17.23 -11.84 5.02
C ARG A 103 16.12 -10.80 5.21
N HIS A 104 14.88 -11.19 4.97
CA HIS A 104 13.72 -10.32 5.14
C HIS A 104 13.63 -9.73 6.56
N PRO A 105 13.04 -8.54 6.73
CA PRO A 105 12.56 -8.10 8.05
C PRO A 105 11.59 -9.13 8.66
N VAL A 106 11.51 -9.18 9.99
CA VAL A 106 10.58 -10.06 10.71
C VAL A 106 9.14 -9.86 10.21
N LEU A 107 8.70 -8.61 10.08
CA LEU A 107 7.37 -8.26 9.58
C LEU A 107 7.04 -8.91 8.22
N CYS A 108 8.01 -8.95 7.29
CA CYS A 108 7.83 -9.59 5.99
C CYS A 108 7.80 -11.13 6.08
N ARG A 109 8.44 -11.74 7.08
CA ARG A 109 8.41 -13.19 7.31
C ARG A 109 7.15 -13.65 8.02
N ASP A 110 6.63 -12.81 8.91
CA ASP A 110 5.43 -13.12 9.70
C ASP A 110 4.14 -12.81 8.93
N TYR A 111 4.26 -12.18 7.76
CA TYR A 111 3.14 -11.92 6.87
C TYR A 111 2.53 -13.22 6.34
N ASP A 112 1.20 -13.32 6.40
CA ASP A 112 0.46 -14.46 5.88
C ASP A 112 -0.03 -14.19 4.44
N PRO A 113 0.58 -14.79 3.41
CA PRO A 113 0.15 -14.57 2.03
C PRO A 113 -1.22 -15.18 1.72
N ARG A 114 -1.79 -16.02 2.60
CA ARG A 114 -3.13 -16.59 2.46
C ARG A 114 -4.22 -15.54 2.75
N THR A 115 -3.92 -14.54 3.57
CA THR A 115 -4.86 -13.47 3.95
C THR A 115 -4.64 -12.16 3.20
N CYS A 116 -3.77 -12.14 2.19
CA CYS A 116 -3.48 -10.95 1.40
C CYS A 116 -4.71 -10.43 0.64
N GLU A 117 -4.67 -9.16 0.23
CA GLU A 117 -5.75 -8.45 -0.45
C GLU A 117 -6.05 -8.96 -1.87
N ARG A 118 -5.23 -9.88 -2.39
CA ARG A 118 -5.54 -10.63 -3.62
C ARG A 118 -6.44 -11.83 -3.35
N ARG A 119 -6.42 -12.37 -2.13
CA ARG A 119 -7.12 -13.61 -1.76
C ARG A 119 -8.35 -13.33 -0.91
N LEU A 120 -8.25 -12.36 -0.01
CA LEU A 120 -9.34 -11.90 0.85
C LEU A 120 -9.62 -10.42 0.56
N PRO A 121 -10.86 -9.96 0.77
CA PRO A 121 -11.12 -8.52 0.77
C PRO A 121 -10.24 -7.85 1.83
N LEU A 122 -9.90 -6.58 1.59
CA LEU A 122 -9.38 -5.71 2.64
C LEU A 122 -10.37 -5.70 3.82
N GLY A 123 -9.91 -5.29 5.01
CA GLY A 123 -10.76 -5.22 6.21
C GLY A 123 -12.05 -4.43 5.98
N ASP A 124 -12.91 -4.32 6.99
CA ASP A 124 -14.14 -3.52 6.91
C ASP A 124 -13.79 -2.02 6.90
N VAL A 125 -13.28 -1.56 5.76
CA VAL A 125 -12.86 -0.19 5.47
C VAL A 125 -14.11 0.68 5.47
N ARG A 126 -14.19 1.56 6.46
CA ARG A 126 -15.25 2.56 6.61
C ARG A 126 -15.04 3.74 5.66
N ALA A 127 -13.80 4.17 5.48
CA ALA A 127 -13.44 5.31 4.65
C ALA A 127 -11.99 5.20 4.17
N TRP A 128 -11.73 5.71 2.97
CA TRP A 128 -10.38 5.83 2.39
C TRP A 128 -10.27 7.23 1.80
N PHE A 129 -9.17 7.91 2.09
CA PHE A 129 -8.89 9.29 1.72
C PHE A 129 -7.61 9.30 0.88
N HIS A 130 -7.75 9.63 -0.39
CA HIS A 130 -6.66 9.79 -1.35
C HIS A 130 -6.14 11.22 -1.41
N ASP A 131 -6.91 12.17 -0.87
CA ASP A 131 -6.53 13.58 -0.77
C ASP A 131 -7.14 14.24 0.48
N ALA A 132 -6.68 15.47 0.73
CA ALA A 132 -7.13 16.29 1.85
C ALA A 132 -8.64 16.58 1.79
N ASP A 133 -9.18 16.85 0.62
CA ASP A 133 -10.57 17.26 0.47
C ASP A 133 -11.54 16.11 0.80
N GLU A 134 -11.16 14.86 0.49
CA GLU A 134 -11.89 13.66 0.89
C GLU A 134 -11.97 13.51 2.41
N LEU A 135 -10.85 13.73 3.12
CA LEU A 135 -10.84 13.71 4.58
C LEU A 135 -11.72 14.84 5.15
N GLU A 136 -11.61 16.06 4.62
CA GLU A 136 -12.40 17.20 5.09
C GLU A 136 -13.91 17.00 4.88
N ARG A 137 -14.32 16.52 3.70
CA ARG A 137 -15.73 16.15 3.42
C ARG A 137 -16.23 15.10 4.41
N TRP A 138 -15.40 14.10 4.70
CA TRP A 138 -15.76 13.07 5.67
C TRP A 138 -15.86 13.61 7.11
N LEU A 139 -14.97 14.51 7.53
CA LEU A 139 -15.08 15.15 8.83
C LEU A 139 -16.36 15.96 8.96
N GLN A 140 -16.77 16.69 7.92
CA GLN A 140 -18.02 17.43 7.90
C GLN A 140 -19.24 16.52 8.06
N ALA A 141 -19.27 15.39 7.34
CA ALA A 141 -20.40 14.48 7.33
C ALA A 141 -20.46 13.57 8.57
N GLU A 142 -19.31 12.99 8.96
CA GLU A 142 -19.23 11.88 9.91
C GLU A 142 -18.69 12.30 11.28
N ARG A 143 -17.97 13.42 11.36
CA ARG A 143 -17.35 13.94 12.60
C ARG A 143 -17.54 15.46 12.78
N PRO A 144 -18.77 15.98 12.75
CA PRO A 144 -19.03 17.43 12.73
C PRO A 144 -18.39 18.19 13.90
N ARG A 145 -18.34 17.59 15.11
CA ARG A 145 -17.65 18.19 16.26
C ARG A 145 -16.14 18.35 16.08
N HIS A 146 -15.49 17.40 15.38
CA HIS A 146 -14.07 17.51 15.06
C HIS A 146 -13.84 18.54 13.96
N TRP A 147 -14.75 18.60 12.97
CA TRP A 147 -14.73 19.62 11.93
C TRP A 147 -14.83 21.05 12.49
N GLU A 148 -15.76 21.30 13.42
CA GLU A 148 -15.91 22.59 14.09
C GLU A 148 -14.61 23.01 14.81
N ARG A 149 -14.01 22.08 15.57
CA ARG A 149 -12.74 22.32 16.28
C ARG A 149 -11.56 22.57 15.35
N LEU A 150 -11.50 21.86 14.22
CA LEU A 150 -10.48 22.07 13.19
C LEU A 150 -10.63 23.46 12.55
N THR A 151 -11.85 23.85 12.19
CA THR A 151 -12.14 25.14 11.57
C THR A 151 -11.75 26.29 12.51
N GLU A 152 -12.10 26.16 13.80
CA GLU A 152 -11.71 27.15 14.81
C GLU A 152 -10.21 27.22 15.00
N TYR A 153 -9.54 26.07 15.13
CA TYR A 153 -8.08 26.00 15.24
C TYR A 153 -7.37 26.69 14.06
N ARG A 154 -7.87 26.52 12.84
CA ARG A 154 -7.30 27.18 11.65
C ARG A 154 -7.56 28.69 11.63
N ARG A 155 -8.72 29.13 12.12
CA ARG A 155 -9.06 30.55 12.26
C ARG A 155 -8.17 31.26 13.27
N GLU A 156 -7.82 30.57 14.35
CA GLU A 156 -6.93 31.06 15.42
C GLU A 156 -5.44 30.88 15.11
N GLY A 157 -5.11 29.92 14.23
CA GLY A 157 -3.75 29.65 13.75
C GLY A 157 -3.14 30.80 12.96
N SER A 158 -1.80 30.79 12.82
CA SER A 158 -1.04 31.85 12.16
C SER A 158 -1.67 32.26 10.83
N ALA A 159 -1.84 33.57 10.62
CA ALA A 159 -2.47 34.10 9.42
C ALA A 159 -1.82 33.50 8.16
N ALA A 160 -2.63 32.89 7.29
CA ALA A 160 -2.20 32.50 5.96
C ALA A 160 -1.52 33.71 5.30
N PRO A 161 -0.39 33.54 4.59
CA PRO A 161 0.15 34.62 3.79
C PRO A 161 -0.98 35.19 2.94
N ALA A 162 -1.20 36.51 3.00
CA ALA A 162 -2.17 37.17 2.15
C ALA A 162 -1.98 36.62 0.73
N GLU A 163 -3.08 36.21 0.08
CA GLU A 163 -3.09 35.62 -1.25
C GLU A 163 -2.32 36.55 -2.19
N GLN A 164 -1.01 36.34 -2.30
CA GLN A 164 -0.19 37.06 -3.23
C GLN A 164 -0.61 36.45 -4.56
N ARG A 165 -1.24 37.25 -5.43
CA ARG A 165 -1.27 36.97 -6.88
C ARG A 165 0.19 36.81 -7.30
N ALA A 166 0.74 35.62 -7.14
CA ALA A 166 2.09 35.31 -7.50
C ALA A 166 2.15 35.52 -9.02
N ALA A 167 2.97 36.47 -9.45
CA ALA A 167 3.38 36.51 -10.83
C ALA A 167 3.89 35.10 -11.19
N PRO A 168 3.56 34.57 -12.38
CA PRO A 168 3.93 33.21 -12.73
C PRO A 168 5.44 33.03 -12.51
N PRO A 169 5.87 31.94 -11.84
CA PRO A 169 7.29 31.71 -11.64
C PRO A 169 7.98 31.72 -13.02
N PRO A 170 9.20 32.30 -13.12
CA PRO A 170 9.97 32.18 -14.36
C PRO A 170 10.06 30.70 -14.73
N THR A 171 9.91 30.38 -16.01
CA THR A 171 9.75 29.03 -16.59
C THR A 171 10.88 28.03 -16.27
N ALA A 172 11.88 28.42 -15.49
CA ALA A 172 12.99 27.58 -15.10
C ALA A 172 12.82 27.10 -13.65
N LEU A 173 12.90 25.78 -13.50
CA LEU A 173 12.98 24.98 -12.26
C LEU A 173 11.64 24.69 -11.60
N LEU A 174 11.09 23.53 -11.95
CA LEU A 174 10.82 22.44 -10.99
C LEU A 174 10.56 21.16 -11.81
N THR A 175 11.62 20.54 -12.32
CA THR A 175 11.58 19.11 -12.58
C THR A 175 11.61 18.44 -11.22
N ILE A 176 10.46 18.37 -10.53
CA ILE A 176 10.28 17.43 -9.42
C ILE A 176 10.46 16.08 -10.08
N ALA A 177 11.63 15.48 -9.86
CA ALA A 177 12.05 14.26 -10.51
C ALA A 177 10.87 13.30 -10.58
N SER A 178 10.45 12.97 -11.81
CA SER A 178 9.71 11.75 -12.05
C SER A 178 10.53 10.67 -11.37
N LEU A 179 10.01 10.11 -10.28
CA LEU A 179 10.53 8.90 -9.66
C LEU A 179 10.20 7.76 -10.63
N GLU A 180 10.81 7.79 -11.81
CA GLU A 180 10.87 6.63 -12.67
C GLU A 180 11.74 5.60 -11.91
N PRO A 181 11.26 4.35 -11.77
CA PRO A 181 12.06 3.32 -11.14
C PRO A 181 13.38 3.19 -11.91
N ARG A 182 14.52 3.35 -11.22
CA ARG A 182 15.84 3.20 -11.84
C ARG A 182 15.89 1.84 -12.56
N PRO A 183 16.21 1.78 -13.86
CA PRO A 183 16.47 0.51 -14.50
C PRO A 183 17.69 -0.11 -13.81
N THR A 184 17.51 -1.29 -13.24
CA THR A 184 18.59 -2.06 -12.63
C THR A 184 19.65 -2.31 -13.71
N GLU A 185 20.85 -1.79 -13.47
CA GLU A 185 22.01 -1.95 -14.32
C GLU A 185 22.24 -3.45 -14.60
N ARG A 186 22.11 -3.80 -15.88
CA ARG A 186 22.43 -5.13 -16.40
C ARG A 186 23.94 -5.32 -16.24
N THR A 187 24.38 -6.05 -15.22
CA THR A 187 25.75 -6.59 -15.23
C THR A 187 25.84 -7.57 -16.40
N ARG A 188 26.39 -7.09 -17.52
CA ARG A 188 26.89 -7.95 -18.60
C ARG A 188 28.08 -8.71 -18.05
N SER A 189 27.90 -9.98 -17.71
CA SER A 189 29.02 -10.92 -17.69
C SER A 189 29.38 -11.23 -19.15
N ASN A 190 30.44 -10.58 -19.64
CA ASN A 190 31.14 -10.99 -20.84
C ASN A 190 32.24 -11.99 -20.44
N GLY A 191 32.37 -13.06 -21.24
CA GLY A 191 33.55 -13.93 -21.30
C GLY A 191 33.40 -15.23 -20.49
N THR A 192 33.67 -16.43 -21.02
CA THR A 192 34.49 -16.74 -22.20
C THR A 192 34.15 -18.15 -22.67
N SER A 193 34.07 -18.31 -23.99
CA SER A 193 34.10 -19.59 -24.69
C SER A 193 35.43 -20.31 -24.46
N ARG A 194 35.37 -21.58 -24.03
CA ARG A 194 36.24 -22.67 -24.48
C ARG A 194 35.65 -24.00 -24.04
#